data_AF-A0A8J6MEG6-F1
#
_entry.id   AF-A0A8J6MEG6-F1
#
_cell.length_a   1.000
_cell.length_b   1.000
_cell.length_c   1.000
_cell.angle_alpha   90.00
_cell.angle_beta   90.00
_cell.angle_gamma   90.00
#
_symmetry.space_group_name_H-M   'P 1'
#
loop_
_entity.id
_entity.type
_entity.pdbx_description
1 polymer ?
#
loop_
_entity_poly.entity_id
_entity_poly.type
_entity_poly.pdbx_seq_one_letter_code
_entity_poly.pdbx_strand_id
1 'polypeptide(L)' 'GETRDVRLAVPLNALRYRDPVTHGWKLETGPHRIVVGRFAADPDALVTTVGL' A
#
# COMPACT_ATOMS: atom_id res chain seq x y z
N GLY A 1 -11.17 26.97 5.34
CA GLY A 1 -11.08 25.55 4.97
C GLY A 1 -10.95 24.75 6.24
N GLU A 2 -11.55 23.58 6.32
CA GLU A 2 -11.39 22.65 7.44
C GLU A 2 -10.27 21.66 7.12
N THR A 3 -9.42 21.36 8.09
CA THR A 3 -8.35 20.36 7.99
C THR A 3 -8.67 19.22 8.94
N ARG A 4 -8.42 17.97 8.52
CA ARG A 4 -8.63 16.77 9.32
C ARG A 4 -7.46 15.80 9.19
N ASP A 5 -7.17 15.12 10.28
CA ASP A 5 -6.20 14.03 10.31
C ASP A 5 -6.83 12.73 9.80
N VAL A 6 -6.15 12.05 8.88
CA VAL A 6 -6.53 10.72 8.39
C VAL A 6 -5.39 9.76 8.71
N ARG A 7 -5.69 8.67 9.41
CA ARG A 7 -4.73 7.60 9.74
C ARG A 7 -5.17 6.28 9.12
N LEU A 8 -4.28 5.66 8.37
CA LEU A 8 -4.47 4.36 7.74
C LEU A 8 -3.50 3.36 8.36
N ALA A 9 -4.01 2.25 8.88
CA ALA A 9 -3.18 1.14 9.35
C ALA A 9 -3.13 0.05 8.28
N VAL A 10 -1.93 -0.27 7.80
CA VAL A 10 -1.72 -1.34 6.80
C VAL A 10 -0.98 -2.49 7.48
N PRO A 11 -1.68 -3.56 7.93
CA PRO A 11 -1.02 -4.72 8.52
C PRO A 11 -0.26 -5.49 7.44
N LEU A 12 0.88 -6.10 7.77
CA LEU A 12 1.70 -6.85 6.81
C LEU A 12 0.92 -7.96 6.08
N ASN A 13 -0.06 -8.57 6.74
CA ASN A 13 -0.91 -9.60 6.13
C ASN A 13 -1.75 -9.07 4.96
N ALA A 14 -2.07 -7.77 4.94
CA ALA A 14 -2.80 -7.13 3.84
C ALA A 14 -1.95 -6.96 2.57
N LEU A 15 -0.62 -7.09 2.68
CA LEU A 15 0.30 -7.03 1.55
C LEU A 15 0.49 -8.39 0.87
N ARG A 16 -0.13 -9.45 1.39
CA ARG A 16 -0.03 -10.79 0.78
C ARG A 16 -0.77 -10.83 -0.54
N TYR A 17 -0.17 -11.53 -1.50
CA TYR A 17 -0.81 -11.84 -2.78
C TYR A 17 -0.92 -13.35 -2.97
N ARG A 18 -1.81 -13.75 -3.88
CA ARG A 18 -1.98 -15.15 -4.26
C ARG A 18 -0.92 -15.53 -5.28
N ASP A 19 -0.01 -16.41 -4.91
CA ASP A 19 0.99 -16.95 -5.84
C ASP A 19 0.28 -17.91 -6.83
N PRO A 20 0.33 -17.66 -8.15
CA PRO A 20 -0.33 -18.51 -9.14
C PRO A 20 0.34 -19.88 -9.32
N VAL A 21 1.62 -20.05 -8.91
CA VAL A 21 2.35 -21.32 -9.08
C VAL A 21 2.02 -22.28 -7.94
N THR A 22 2.17 -21.82 -6.71
CA THR A 22 1.94 -22.65 -5.52
C THR A 22 0.49 -22.64 -5.05
N HIS A 23 -0.32 -21.71 -5.58
CA HIS A 23 -1.64 -21.39 -5.06
C HIS A 23 -1.61 -21.10 -3.56
N GLY A 24 -0.49 -20.62 -3.01
CA GLY A 24 -0.34 -20.17 -1.64
C GLY A 24 -0.47 -18.65 -1.49
N TRP A 25 -0.57 -18.18 -0.23
CA TRP A 25 -0.44 -16.77 0.09
C TRP A 25 1.04 -16.44 0.34
N LYS A 26 1.57 -15.47 -0.39
CA LYS A 26 2.98 -15.07 -0.30
C LYS A 26 3.08 -13.61 0.13
N LEU A 27 4.09 -13.32 0.95
CA LEU A 27 4.56 -11.96 1.25
C LEU A 27 6.01 -11.85 0.77
N GLU A 28 6.29 -10.83 -0.03
CA GLU A 28 7.65 -10.56 -0.49
C GLU A 28 8.29 -9.45 0.35
N THR A 29 9.58 -9.61 0.65
CA THR A 29 10.38 -8.56 1.29
C THR A 29 10.83 -7.53 0.26
N GLY A 30 11.21 -6.33 0.71
CA GLY A 30 11.72 -5.28 -0.16
C GLY A 30 10.79 -4.08 -0.32
N PRO A 31 11.01 -3.22 -1.34
CA PRO A 31 10.38 -1.92 -1.45
C PRO A 31 8.90 -2.02 -1.83
N HIS A 32 8.04 -1.42 -1.00
CA HIS A 32 6.62 -1.25 -1.24
C HIS A 32 6.30 0.24 -1.42
N ARG A 33 5.56 0.56 -2.48
CA ARG A 33 5.12 1.93 -2.77
C ARG A 33 3.77 2.20 -2.11
N ILE A 34 3.71 3.18 -1.22
CA ILE A 34 2.47 3.68 -0.62
C ILE A 34 2.04 4.94 -1.36
N VAL A 35 0.80 4.98 -1.81
CA VAL A 35 0.21 6.10 -2.56
C VAL A 35 -1.06 6.56 -1.85
N VAL A 36 -1.13 7.84 -1.50
CA VAL A 36 -2.31 8.48 -0.91
C VAL A 36 -2.75 9.63 -1.80
N GLY A 37 -3.94 9.53 -2.38
CA GLY A 37 -4.52 10.54 -3.26
C GLY A 37 -6.02 10.67 -3.05
N ARG A 38 -6.64 11.64 -3.72
CA ARG A 38 -8.09 11.89 -3.64
C ARG A 38 -8.89 10.81 -4.38
N PHE A 39 -8.29 10.22 -5.41
CA PHE A 39 -8.85 9.15 -6.24
C PHE A 39 -7.73 8.30 -6.84
N ALA A 40 -8.09 7.15 -7.45
CA ALA A 40 -7.12 6.29 -8.12
C ALA A 40 -6.49 7.02 -9.32
N ALA A 41 -5.17 6.96 -9.47
CA ALA A 41 -4.40 7.71 -10.46
C ALA A 41 -4.48 9.25 -10.34
N ASP A 42 -4.74 9.76 -9.13
CA ASP A 42 -4.59 11.19 -8.82
C ASP A 42 -3.14 11.65 -9.15
N PRO A 43 -2.95 12.60 -10.09
CA PRO A 43 -1.62 13.06 -10.48
C PRO A 43 -0.87 13.77 -9.34
N ASP A 44 -1.61 14.29 -8.35
CA ASP A 44 -1.05 15.01 -7.19
C ASP A 44 -0.93 14.13 -5.94
N ALA A 45 -0.98 12.80 -6.11
CA ALA A 45 -0.91 11.87 -4.97
C ALA A 45 0.44 11.95 -4.23
N LEU A 46 0.39 11.86 -2.91
CA LEU A 46 1.58 11.69 -2.09
C LEU A 46 2.10 10.26 -2.24
N VAL A 47 3.39 10.12 -2.52
CA VAL A 47 4.04 8.84 -2.75
C VAL A 47 5.23 8.68 -1.81
N THR A 48 5.34 7.52 -1.17
CA THR A 48 6.53 7.12 -0.41
C THR A 48 6.85 5.65 -0.62
N THR A 49 8.07 5.26 -0.29
CA THR A 49 8.55 3.87 -0.36
C THR A 49 8.95 3.41 1.03
N VAL A 50 8.53 2.19 1.40
CA VAL A 50 8.87 1.55 2.67
C VAL A 50 9.47 0.18 2.37
N GLY A 51 10.55 -0.19 3.06
CA GLY A 51 11.13 -1.54 3.00
C GLY A 51 10.54 -2.45 4.07
N LEU A 52 10.26 -3.70 3.69
CA LEU A 52 9.96 -4.81 4.61
C LEU A 52 11.19 -5.66 4.89
#